data_AF-A0A495IF16-F1
#
_entry.id   AF-A0A495IF16-F1
#
_cell.length_a   1.000
_cell.length_b   1.000
_cell.length_c   1.000
_cell.angle_alpha   90.00
_cell.angle_beta   90.00
_cell.angle_gamma   90.00
#
_symmetry.space_group_name_H-M   'P 1'
#
loop_
_entity.id
_entity.type
_entity.pdbx_description
1 polymer ?
#
loop_
_entity_poly.entity_id
_entity_poly.type
_entity_poly.pdbx_seq_one_letter_code
_entity_poly.pdbx_strand_id
1 'polypeptide(L)' 'MEFDPRRAAIIQARLDITRDLDNDARLSFLERAHLRLDLMTALDAFDSGKADANQTDAALDDIRQRMKQCAATA' A
#
# COMPACT_ATOMS: atom_id res chain seq x y z
N MET A 1 20.65 -16.76 1.90
CA MET A 1 19.55 -15.78 1.94
C MET A 1 18.76 -16.10 3.20
N GLU A 2 18.88 -15.29 4.24
CA GLU A 2 18.02 -15.46 5.42
C GLU A 2 16.60 -15.01 5.06
N PHE A 3 15.62 -15.81 5.46
CA PHE A 3 14.22 -15.47 5.33
C PHE A 3 13.89 -14.36 6.32
N ASP A 4 13.47 -13.20 5.81
CA ASP A 4 12.94 -12.10 6.63
C ASP A 4 11.40 -12.13 6.57
N PRO A 5 10.72 -12.57 7.65
CA PRO A 5 9.27 -12.64 7.69
C PRO A 5 8.60 -11.27 7.57
N ARG A 6 9.24 -10.18 8.02
CA ARG A 6 8.66 -8.84 7.93
C ARG A 6 8.71 -8.33 6.51
N ARG A 7 9.84 -8.54 5.83
CA ARG A 7 9.95 -8.21 4.41
C ARG A 7 8.95 -9.01 3.57
N ALA A 8 8.74 -10.29 3.89
CA ALA A 8 7.72 -11.11 3.24
C ALA A 8 6.30 -10.55 3.47
N ALA A 9 5.98 -10.09 4.68
CA ALA A 9 4.69 -9.47 4.98
C ALA A 9 4.46 -8.17 4.19
N ILE A 10 5.47 -7.32 4.07
CA ILE A 10 5.40 -6.08 3.28
C ILE A 10 5.19 -6.38 1.79
N ILE A 11 5.90 -7.38 1.25
CA ILE A 11 5.71 -7.82 -0.14
C ILE A 11 4.28 -8.34 -0.35
N GLN A 12 3.75 -9.14 0.57
CA GLN A 12 2.39 -9.63 0.51
C GLN A 12 1.38 -8.47 0.54
N ALA A 13 1.56 -7.52 1.46
CA ALA A 13 0.70 -6.34 1.58
C ALA A 13 0.72 -5.48 0.32
N ARG A 14 1.89 -5.29 -0.32
CA ARG A 14 2.02 -4.64 -1.63
C ARG A 14 1.15 -5.31 -2.70
N LEU A 15 1.22 -6.65 -2.81
CA LEU A 15 0.48 -7.40 -3.80
C LEU A 15 -1.03 -7.29 -3.57
N ASP A 16 -1.46 -7.41 -2.30
CA ASP A 16 -2.86 -7.29 -1.93
C ASP A 16 -3.42 -5.89 -2.23
N ILE A 17 -2.72 -4.83 -1.83
CA ILE A 17 -3.16 -3.45 -2.09
C ILE A 17 -3.21 -3.18 -3.59
N THR A 18 -2.22 -3.63 -4.36
CA THR A 18 -2.22 -3.44 -5.83
C THR A 18 -3.41 -4.14 -6.47
N ARG A 19 -3.69 -5.39 -6.08
CA ARG A 19 -4.87 -6.13 -6.55
C ARG A 19 -6.16 -5.40 -6.20
N ASP A 20 -6.28 -4.89 -4.99
CA ASP A 20 -7.51 -4.24 -4.54
C ASP A 20 -7.71 -2.89 -5.28
N LEU A 21 -6.64 -2.14 -5.54
CA LEU A 21 -6.69 -0.92 -6.37
C LEU A 21 -7.12 -1.21 -7.82
N ASP A 22 -6.70 -2.34 -8.38
CA ASP A 22 -7.02 -2.74 -9.75
C ASP A 22 -8.49 -3.16 -9.88
N ASN A 23 -9.00 -3.89 -8.89
CA ASN A 23 -10.31 -4.53 -8.93
C ASN A 23 -11.44 -3.69 -8.32
N ASP A 24 -11.14 -2.67 -7.50
CA ASP A 24 -12.20 -1.85 -6.90
C ASP A 24 -12.78 -0.86 -7.92
N ALA A 25 -13.94 -1.23 -8.48
CA ALA A 25 -14.70 -0.42 -9.43
C ALA A 25 -15.19 0.91 -8.85
N ARG A 26 -15.26 1.05 -7.52
CA ARG A 26 -15.71 2.27 -6.84
C ARG A 26 -14.66 3.36 -6.84
N LEU A 27 -13.38 3.00 -7.00
CA LEU A 27 -12.30 3.98 -7.09
C LEU A 27 -12.25 4.57 -8.49
N SER A 28 -12.26 5.90 -8.56
CA SER A 28 -11.98 6.63 -9.80
C SER A 28 -10.54 6.43 -10.25
N PHE A 29 -10.27 6.70 -11.53
CA PHE A 29 -8.91 6.62 -12.08
C PHE A 29 -7.92 7.48 -11.29
N LEU A 30 -8.31 8.70 -10.91
CA LEU A 30 -7.45 9.64 -10.19
C LEU A 30 -7.15 9.15 -8.78
N GLU A 31 -8.14 8.61 -8.06
CA GLU A 31 -7.94 8.04 -6.72
C GLU A 31 -6.98 6.86 -6.76
N ARG A 32 -7.15 5.95 -7.73
CA ARG A 32 -6.22 4.83 -7.93
C ARG A 32 -4.81 5.32 -8.21
N ALA A 33 -4.65 6.35 -9.02
CA ALA A 33 -3.33 6.92 -9.33
C ALA A 33 -2.65 7.50 -8.09
N HIS A 34 -3.37 8.29 -7.28
CA HIS A 34 -2.84 8.82 -6.03
C HIS A 34 -2.46 7.73 -5.03
N LEU A 35 -3.35 6.75 -4.81
CA LEU A 35 -3.08 5.65 -3.87
C LEU A 35 -1.90 4.78 -4.33
N ARG A 36 -1.70 4.60 -5.64
CA ARG A 36 -0.51 3.94 -6.18
C ARG A 36 0.77 4.73 -5.94
N LEU A 37 0.74 6.05 -6.10
CA LEU A 37 1.91 6.90 -5.80
C LEU A 37 2.28 6.83 -4.32
N ASP A 38 1.29 6.85 -3.44
CA ASP A 38 1.49 6.70 -1.99
C ASP A 38 2.08 5.33 -1.65
N LEU A 39 1.56 4.26 -2.26
CA LEU A 39 2.09 2.90 -2.13
C LEU A 39 3.56 2.81 -2.59
N MET A 40 3.89 3.36 -3.76
CA MET A 40 5.26 3.36 -4.27
C MET A 40 6.20 4.14 -3.35
N THR A 41 5.74 5.26 -2.80
CA THR A 41 6.52 6.09 -1.88
C THR A 41 6.80 5.37 -0.56
N ALA A 42 5.80 4.70 0.02
CA ALA A 42 5.98 3.92 1.25
C ALA A 42 6.98 2.76 1.04
N LEU A 43 6.89 2.07 -0.09
CA LEU A 43 7.79 0.96 -0.43
C LEU A 43 9.22 1.43 -0.75
N ASP A 44 9.39 2.55 -1.46
CA ASP A 44 10.71 3.14 -1.71
C ASP A 44 11.38 3.60 -0.40
N ALA A 45 10.62 4.16 0.54
CA ALA A 45 11.13 4.51 1.85
C ALA A 45 11.61 3.28 2.64
N PHE A 46 10.90 2.15 2.55
CA PHE A 46 11.33 0.88 3.15
C PHE A 46 12.57 0.31 2.46
N ASP A 47 12.56 0.20 1.13
CA ASP A 47 13.65 -0.39 0.35
C ASP A 47 14.94 0.43 0.46
N SER A 48 14.84 1.76 0.62
CA SER A 48 15.99 2.65 0.86
C SER A 48 16.42 2.74 2.33
N GLY A 49 15.72 2.07 3.25
CA GLY A 49 16.01 2.09 4.69
C GLY A 49 15.67 3.40 5.40
N LYS A 50 14.89 4.29 4.75
CA LYS A 50 14.38 5.55 5.34
C LYS A 50 13.18 5.33 6.25
N ALA A 51 12.47 4.20 6.07
CA ALA A 51 11.39 3.75 6.92
C ALA A 51 11.67 2.33 7.42
N ASP A 52 11.38 2.07 8.69
CA ASP A 52 11.38 0.72 9.23
C ASP A 52 10.09 -0.04 8.87
N ALA A 53 10.02 -1.32 9.24
CA ALA A 53 8.87 -2.16 8.95
C ALA A 53 7.58 -1.64 9.61
N ASN A 54 7.64 -1.09 10.83
CA ASN A 54 6.45 -0.60 11.53
C ASN A 54 5.90 0.67 10.88
N GLN A 55 6.80 1.57 10.45
CA GLN A 55 6.44 2.78 9.72
C GLN A 55 5.82 2.44 8.36
N THR A 56 6.39 1.43 7.69
CA THR A 56 5.87 0.92 6.42
C THR A 56 4.50 0.31 6.59
N ASP A 57 4.31 -0.57 7.59
CA ASP A 57 3.02 -1.19 7.88
C ASP A 57 1.95 -0.14 8.19
N ALA A 58 2.28 0.89 8.98
CA ALA A 58 1.36 1.99 9.27
C ALA A 58 0.95 2.77 8.00
N ALA A 59 1.90 3.01 7.08
CA ALA A 59 1.59 3.65 5.80
C ALA A 59 0.72 2.77 4.90
N LEU A 60 0.96 1.47 4.86
CA LEU A 60 0.15 0.52 4.10
C LEU A 60 -1.29 0.41 4.65
N ASP A 61 -1.44 0.46 5.98
CA ASP A 61 -2.76 0.48 6.63
C ASP A 61 -3.50 1.80 6.39
N ASP A 62 -2.82 2.96 6.39
CA ASP A 62 -3.42 4.25 6.01
C ASP A 62 -3.98 4.20 4.57
N ILE A 63 -3.19 3.67 3.62
CA ILE A 63 -3.63 3.49 2.22
C ILE A 63 -4.90 2.63 2.16
N ARG A 64 -4.96 1.52 2.91
CA ARG A 64 -6.16 0.66 2.99
C ARG A 64 -7.36 1.38 3.58
N GLN A 65 -7.16 2.22 4.60
CA GLN A 65 -8.24 3.01 5.19
C GLN A 65 -8.79 4.03 4.18
N ARG A 66 -7.90 4.70 3.46
CA ARG A 66 -8.28 5.67 2.42
C ARG A 66 -9.01 5.01 1.25
N MET A 67 -8.59 3.82 0.82
CA MET A 67 -9.33 3.01 -0.17
C MET A 67 -10.78 2.77 0.28
N LYS A 68 -10.99 2.39 1.54
CA LYS A 68 -12.33 2.16 2.10
C LYS A 68 -13.15 3.44 2.16
N GLN A 69 -12.53 4.58 2.46
CA GLN A 69 -13.21 5.89 2.54
C GLN A 69 -13.65 6.38 1.15
N CYS A 70 -12.75 6.34 0.15
CA CYS A 70 -13.08 6.69 -1.24
C CYS A 70 -14.25 5.85 -1.76
N ALA A 71 -14.22 4.55 -1.48
CA ALA A 71 -15.27 3.61 -1.85
C ALA A 71 -16.62 3.81 -1.11
N ALA A 72 -16.65 4.58 -0.02
CA ALA A 72 -17.88 4.89 0.71
C ALA A 72 -18.54 6.20 0.23
N THR A 73 -17.80 7.04 -0.49
CA THR A 73 -18.26 8.32 -1.05
C THR A 73 -18.67 8.26 -2.52
N ALA A 74 -18.40 7.15 -3.21
CA ALA A 74 -18.80 6.88 -4.59
C ALA A 74 -20.16 6.17 -4.66
#